data_AF-A0A380TZI4-F1
#
_entry.id   AF-A0A380TZI4-F1
#
_cell.length_a   1.000
_cell.length_b   1.000
_cell.length_c   1.000
_cell.angle_alpha   90.00
_cell.angle_beta   90.00
_cell.angle_gamma   90.00
#
_symmetry.space_group_name_H-M   'P 1'
#
loop_
_entity.id
_entity.type
_entity.pdbx_description
1 polymer ?
#
loop_
_entity_poly.entity_id
_entity_poly.type
_entity_poly.pdbx_seq_one_letter_code
_entity_poly.pdbx_strand_id
1 'polypeptide(L)'
;MHLLYQDIGNYRHSRRQLMQLQQLAVWREQMVKALNTPRSFILKNSSMIDLVEKNPKNAFQLSGVKDIRQNVVREHGKTILDLVKFLPEQADWPLRMARPIRHSSKDVGEKIDHLIQNVVNETSIPKEVLMRKKWMNALHQHVVFHNDEQDLPDYLLGWRYDLLTQPLIQLLRRDESYLSTQMKVMD
;
A
#
# COMPACT_ATOMS: atom_id res chain seq x y z
N MET A 1 1.20 -15.39 4.91
CA MET A 1 2.22 -14.85 3.97
C MET A 1 1.63 -14.32 2.65
N HIS A 2 0.31 -14.11 2.54
CA HIS A 2 -0.36 -13.82 1.26
C HIS A 2 -0.48 -12.33 0.87
N LEU A 3 0.01 -11.41 1.71
CA LEU A 3 -0.16 -9.96 1.50
C LEU A 3 1.16 -9.16 1.44
N LEU A 4 2.31 -9.85 1.31
CA LEU A 4 3.63 -9.18 1.32
C LEU A 4 3.82 -8.20 0.15
N TYR A 5 3.08 -8.40 -0.93
CA TYR A 5 3.09 -7.49 -2.08
C TYR A 5 2.51 -6.10 -1.76
N GLN A 6 1.66 -5.96 -0.74
CA GLN A 6 0.99 -4.69 -0.43
C GLN A 6 1.95 -3.61 0.08
N ASP A 7 3.09 -4.01 0.66
CA ASP A 7 4.15 -3.09 1.10
C ASP A 7 5.01 -2.56 -0.06
N ILE A 8 4.84 -3.12 -1.26
CA ILE A 8 5.69 -2.85 -2.43
C ILE A 8 4.85 -2.28 -3.58
N GLY A 9 3.75 -2.96 -3.90
CA GLY A 9 2.87 -2.58 -4.99
C GLY A 9 2.04 -1.35 -4.66
N ASN A 10 1.39 -0.80 -5.69
CA ASN A 10 0.47 0.31 -5.57
C ASN A 10 -0.66 0.18 -6.60
N TYR A 11 -1.67 1.05 -6.51
CA TYR A 11 -2.86 1.07 -7.36
C TYR A 11 -2.61 1.17 -8.88
N ARG A 12 -1.40 1.51 -9.33
CA ARG A 12 -1.05 1.56 -10.77
C ARG A 12 -0.70 0.20 -11.34
N HIS A 13 -0.45 -0.79 -10.49
CA HIS A 13 -0.08 -2.13 -10.93
C HIS A 13 -1.31 -2.92 -11.35
N SER A 14 -1.22 -3.58 -12.50
CA SER A 14 -2.21 -4.55 -12.96
C SER A 14 -2.24 -5.79 -12.04
N ARG A 15 -3.33 -6.57 -12.06
CA ARG A 15 -3.44 -7.83 -11.30
C ARG A 15 -2.26 -8.78 -11.57
N ARG A 16 -1.80 -8.84 -12.82
CA ARG A 16 -0.62 -9.61 -13.23
C ARG A 16 0.64 -9.15 -12.50
N GLN A 17 0.90 -7.84 -12.50
CA GLN A 17 2.07 -7.27 -11.82
C GLN A 17 1.99 -7.47 -10.30
N LEU A 18 0.80 -7.39 -9.72
CA LEU A 18 0.59 -7.70 -8.30
C LEU A 18 0.89 -9.17 -7.98
N MET A 19 0.50 -10.10 -8.86
CA MET A 19 0.86 -11.51 -8.72
C MET A 19 2.38 -11.72 -8.83
N GLN A 20 3.04 -11.07 -9.78
CA GLN A 20 4.50 -11.11 -9.91
C GLN A 20 5.20 -10.58 -8.65
N LEU A 21 4.75 -9.43 -8.14
CA LEU A 21 5.27 -8.86 -6.88
C LEU A 21 5.04 -9.80 -5.70
N GLN A 22 3.89 -10.47 -5.62
CA GLN A 22 3.59 -11.43 -4.56
C GLN A 22 4.53 -12.63 -4.60
N GLN A 23 4.78 -13.21 -5.78
CA GLN A 23 5.75 -14.30 -5.91
C GLN A 23 7.17 -13.87 -5.51
N LEU A 24 7.62 -12.71 -6.00
CA LEU A 24 8.94 -12.17 -5.67
C LEU A 24 9.08 -11.87 -4.17
N ALA A 25 8.03 -11.33 -3.55
CA ALA A 25 8.03 -11.01 -2.14
C ALA A 25 8.08 -12.26 -1.26
N VAL A 26 7.34 -13.32 -1.62
CA VAL A 26 7.38 -14.62 -0.93
C VAL A 26 8.76 -15.25 -1.06
N TRP A 27 9.30 -15.32 -2.27
CA TRP A 27 10.64 -15.86 -2.51
C TRP A 27 11.72 -15.09 -1.75
N ARG A 28 11.68 -13.74 -1.81
CA ARG A 28 12.61 -12.89 -1.06
C ARG A 28 12.55 -13.18 0.44
N GLU A 29 11.36 -13.35 0.99
CA GLU A 29 11.18 -13.63 2.42
C GLU A 29 11.74 -15.01 2.81
N GLN A 30 11.58 -16.01 1.95
CA GLN A 30 12.19 -17.33 2.14
C GLN A 30 13.72 -17.23 2.13
N MET A 31 14.30 -16.50 1.17
CA MET A 31 15.75 -16.29 1.08
C MET A 31 16.31 -15.55 2.30
N VAL A 32 15.62 -14.49 2.75
CA VAL A 32 15.99 -13.72 3.93
C VAL A 32 16.04 -14.60 5.18
N LYS A 33 15.04 -15.48 5.36
CA LYS A 33 15.00 -16.42 6.47
C LYS A 33 16.10 -17.48 6.38
N ALA A 34 16.33 -18.04 5.18
CA ALA A 34 17.32 -19.09 4.97
C ALA A 34 18.76 -18.58 5.13
N LEU A 35 19.06 -17.39 4.62
CA LEU A 35 20.40 -16.81 4.64
C LEU A 35 20.66 -15.89 5.84
N ASN A 36 19.64 -15.58 6.64
CA ASN A 36 19.69 -14.60 7.72
C ASN A 36 20.27 -13.25 7.26
N THR A 37 19.81 -12.74 6.12
CA THR A 37 20.28 -11.48 5.53
C THR A 37 19.15 -10.47 5.35
N PRO A 38 19.44 -9.16 5.29
CA PRO A 38 18.40 -8.16 5.08
C PRO A 38 17.68 -8.31 3.72
N ARG A 39 16.36 -8.04 3.68
CA ARG A 39 15.54 -8.05 2.44
C ARG A 39 16.17 -7.27 1.29
N SER A 40 16.78 -6.12 1.59
CA SER A 40 17.39 -5.22 0.63
C SER A 40 18.67 -5.76 -0.04
N PHE A 41 19.25 -6.84 0.49
CA PHE A 41 20.43 -7.50 -0.09
C PHE A 41 20.03 -8.52 -1.15
N ILE A 42 18.84 -9.11 -1.02
CA ILE A 42 18.24 -10.01 -2.02
C ILE A 42 17.59 -9.19 -3.13
N LEU A 43 16.54 -8.42 -2.82
CA LEU A 43 15.88 -7.52 -3.77
C LEU A 43 15.31 -6.30 -3.04
N LYS A 44 15.69 -5.09 -3.48
CA LYS A 44 15.07 -3.85 -2.98
C LYS A 44 13.64 -3.72 -3.49
N ASN A 45 12.81 -2.98 -2.77
CA ASN A 45 11.45 -2.67 -3.22
C ASN A 45 11.46 -1.92 -4.57
N SER A 46 12.39 -0.98 -4.77
CA SER A 46 12.57 -0.28 -6.04
C SER A 46 12.88 -1.24 -7.20
N SER A 47 13.75 -2.23 -6.97
CA SER A 47 14.11 -3.23 -7.97
C SER A 47 12.93 -4.12 -8.34
N MET A 48 12.13 -4.57 -7.36
CA MET A 48 10.95 -5.40 -7.66
C MET A 48 9.90 -4.63 -8.47
N ILE A 49 9.68 -3.34 -8.18
CA ILE A 49 8.77 -2.49 -8.93
C ILE A 49 9.27 -2.34 -10.38
N ASP A 50 10.51 -1.92 -10.58
CA ASP A 50 11.08 -1.74 -11.93
C ASP A 50 11.11 -3.05 -12.72
N LEU A 51 11.31 -4.18 -12.03
CA LEU A 51 11.31 -5.51 -12.61
C LEU A 51 9.94 -5.93 -13.14
N VAL A 52 8.84 -5.67 -12.42
CA VAL A 52 7.48 -6.00 -12.92
C VAL A 52 6.98 -4.98 -13.95
N GLU A 53 7.50 -3.75 -13.94
CA GLU A 53 7.22 -2.73 -14.95
C GLU A 53 7.93 -3.06 -16.28
N LYS A 54 9.23 -3.40 -16.23
CA LYS A 54 10.02 -3.76 -17.43
C LYS A 54 9.78 -5.19 -17.92
N ASN A 55 9.39 -6.10 -17.03
CA ASN A 55 9.08 -7.51 -17.33
C ASN A 55 10.19 -8.23 -18.13
N PRO A 56 11.45 -8.24 -17.63
CA PRO A 56 12.60 -8.78 -18.35
C PRO A 56 12.43 -10.26 -18.70
N LYS A 57 12.95 -10.67 -19.85
CA LYS A 57 12.83 -12.04 -20.40
C LYS A 57 14.13 -12.83 -20.40
N ASN A 58 15.25 -12.18 -20.13
CA ASN A 58 16.57 -12.80 -20.10
C ASN A 58 17.48 -12.08 -19.10
N ALA A 59 18.63 -12.70 -18.83
CA ALA A 59 19.60 -12.18 -17.85
C ALA A 59 20.16 -10.80 -18.23
N PHE A 60 20.32 -10.51 -19.52
CA PHE A 60 20.78 -9.21 -20.00
C PHE A 60 19.79 -8.11 -19.63
N GLN A 61 18.51 -8.29 -19.93
CA GLN A 61 17.45 -7.35 -19.55
C GLN A 61 17.31 -7.25 -18.03
N LEU A 62 17.43 -8.38 -17.31
CA LEU A 62 17.39 -8.39 -15.85
C LEU A 62 18.51 -7.54 -15.25
N SER A 63 19.71 -7.57 -15.82
CA SER A 63 20.85 -6.76 -15.36
C SER A 63 20.63 -5.25 -15.52
N GLY A 64 19.71 -4.84 -16.40
CA GLY A 64 19.28 -3.45 -16.59
C GLY A 64 18.13 -3.00 -15.68
N VAL A 65 17.68 -3.86 -14.75
CA VAL A 65 16.71 -3.47 -13.73
C VAL A 65 17.36 -2.54 -12.72
N LYS A 66 16.63 -1.50 -12.32
CA LYS A 66 17.09 -0.48 -11.39
C LYS A 66 17.47 -1.09 -10.03
N ASP A 67 18.63 -0.67 -9.51
CA ASP A 67 19.16 -1.06 -8.20
C ASP A 67 19.38 -2.57 -7.98
N ILE A 68 19.27 -3.41 -9.03
CA ILE A 68 19.55 -4.83 -8.91
C ILE A 68 21.06 -5.05 -8.81
N ARG A 69 21.49 -5.89 -7.86
CA ARG A 69 22.91 -6.18 -7.68
C ARG A 69 23.35 -7.27 -8.65
N GLN A 70 24.54 -7.12 -9.24
CA GLN A 70 25.06 -8.09 -10.22
C GLN A 70 25.31 -9.48 -9.62
N ASN A 71 25.57 -9.61 -8.31
CA ASN A 71 25.63 -10.92 -7.67
C ASN A 71 24.26 -11.61 -7.68
N VAL A 72 23.18 -10.91 -7.36
CA VAL A 72 21.81 -11.43 -7.39
C VAL A 72 21.42 -11.87 -8.81
N VAL A 73 21.81 -11.11 -9.84
CA VAL A 73 21.58 -11.51 -11.24
C VAL A 73 22.32 -12.81 -11.56
N ARG A 74 23.56 -12.97 -11.10
CA ARG A 74 24.37 -14.17 -11.34
C ARG A 74 23.87 -15.39 -10.58
N GLU A 75 23.54 -15.23 -9.30
CA GLU A 75 23.17 -16.34 -8.40
C GLU A 75 21.69 -16.73 -8.50
N HIS A 76 20.81 -15.75 -8.73
CA HIS A 76 19.36 -15.93 -8.64
C HIS A 76 18.61 -15.45 -9.87
N GLY A 77 19.29 -14.97 -10.92
CA GLY A 77 18.65 -14.38 -12.08
C GLY A 77 17.69 -15.31 -12.79
N LYS A 78 18.04 -16.61 -12.91
CA LYS A 78 17.14 -17.63 -13.48
C LYS A 78 15.86 -17.75 -12.65
N THR A 79 15.98 -17.95 -11.34
CA THR A 79 14.84 -18.06 -10.42
C THR A 79 13.95 -16.82 -10.47
N ILE A 80 14.53 -15.63 -10.47
CA ILE A 80 13.79 -14.37 -10.57
C ILE A 80 13.01 -14.28 -11.88
N LEU A 81 13.63 -14.62 -13.02
CA LEU A 81 12.95 -14.63 -14.32
C LEU A 81 11.82 -15.66 -14.36
N ASP A 82 12.04 -16.83 -13.77
CA ASP A 82 11.04 -17.90 -13.70
C ASP A 82 9.83 -17.47 -12.87
N LEU A 83 10.02 -16.84 -11.70
CA LEU A 83 8.91 -16.29 -10.88
C LEU A 83 8.10 -15.22 -11.62
N VAL A 84 8.74 -14.41 -12.44
CA VAL A 84 8.04 -13.36 -13.22
C VAL A 84 7.28 -13.96 -14.40
N LYS A 85 7.78 -15.07 -14.94
CA LYS A 85 7.23 -15.75 -16.11
C LYS A 85 6.09 -16.70 -15.76
N PHE A 86 6.26 -17.53 -14.73
CA PHE A 86 5.35 -18.61 -14.36
C PHE A 86 4.39 -18.17 -13.27
N LEU A 87 3.21 -17.74 -13.70
CA LEU A 87 2.15 -17.26 -12.80
C LEU A 87 1.08 -18.34 -12.62
N PRO A 88 0.40 -18.38 -11.47
CA PRO A 88 -0.77 -19.22 -11.27
C PRO A 88 -1.92 -18.79 -12.19
N GLU A 89 -3.03 -19.51 -12.11
CA GLU A 89 -4.24 -19.15 -12.84
C GLU A 89 -4.70 -17.73 -12.51
N GLN A 90 -5.32 -17.06 -13.48
CA GLN A 90 -5.75 -15.67 -13.32
C GLN A 90 -6.80 -15.48 -12.22
N ALA A 91 -7.54 -16.54 -11.89
CA ALA A 91 -8.48 -16.58 -10.79
C ALA A 91 -7.78 -16.29 -9.45
N ASP A 92 -6.56 -16.78 -9.27
CA ASP A 92 -5.78 -16.64 -8.04
C ASP A 92 -5.02 -15.31 -7.95
N TRP A 93 -5.05 -14.48 -8.99
CA TRP A 93 -4.30 -13.24 -9.00
C TRP A 93 -4.92 -12.22 -8.03
N PRO A 94 -4.11 -11.49 -7.25
CA PRO A 94 -4.61 -10.46 -6.37
C PRO A 94 -5.50 -9.45 -7.12
N LEU A 95 -6.53 -8.98 -6.43
CA LEU A 95 -7.35 -7.87 -6.93
C LEU A 95 -6.50 -6.60 -7.04
N ARG A 96 -6.89 -5.70 -7.94
CA ARG A 96 -6.23 -4.39 -8.04
C ARG A 96 -6.37 -3.64 -6.73
N MET A 97 -5.31 -2.95 -6.35
CA MET A 97 -5.35 -2.06 -5.20
C MET A 97 -6.19 -0.81 -5.52
N ALA A 98 -7.07 -0.44 -4.60
CA ALA A 98 -7.85 0.77 -4.72
C ALA A 98 -6.94 2.00 -4.79
N ARG A 99 -7.29 2.94 -5.67
CA ARG A 99 -6.62 4.24 -5.73
C ARG A 99 -6.87 4.99 -4.41
N PRO A 100 -5.83 5.54 -3.75
CA PRO A 100 -6.03 6.36 -2.58
C PRO A 100 -6.88 7.59 -2.90
N ILE A 101 -7.85 7.88 -2.05
CA ILE A 101 -8.61 9.14 -2.07
C ILE A 101 -7.63 10.28 -1.79
N ARG A 102 -7.76 11.38 -2.55
CA ARG A 102 -6.79 12.48 -2.51
C ARG A 102 -7.20 13.60 -1.58
N HIS A 103 -8.49 13.92 -1.55
CA HIS A 103 -9.05 14.99 -0.75
C HIS A 103 -10.55 14.77 -0.58
N SER A 104 -11.08 15.21 0.56
CA SER A 104 -12.51 15.43 0.77
C SER A 104 -12.98 16.65 -0.04
N SER A 105 -14.29 16.85 -0.14
CA SER A 105 -14.86 18.08 -0.71
C SER A 105 -14.36 19.30 0.05
N LYS A 106 -14.38 20.48 -0.58
CA LYS A 106 -13.82 21.70 0.02
C LYS A 106 -14.45 22.01 1.40
N ASP A 107 -15.78 21.93 1.50
CA ASP A 107 -16.53 22.20 2.74
C ASP A 107 -16.17 21.20 3.85
N VAL A 108 -16.09 19.91 3.53
CA VAL A 108 -15.76 18.85 4.51
C VAL A 108 -14.28 18.92 4.88
N GLY A 109 -13.40 19.22 3.93
CA GLY A 109 -11.97 19.44 4.17
C GLY A 109 -11.71 20.56 5.18
N GLU A 110 -12.37 21.72 5.01
CA GLU A 110 -12.28 22.84 5.96
C GLU A 110 -12.77 22.43 7.36
N LYS A 111 -13.87 21.67 7.45
CA LYS A 111 -14.38 21.16 8.74
C LYS A 111 -13.43 20.16 9.40
N ILE A 112 -12.78 19.29 8.62
CA ILE A 112 -11.77 18.35 9.11
C ILE A 112 -10.57 19.10 9.66
N ASP A 113 -10.07 20.09 8.93
CA ASP A 113 -8.91 20.90 9.36
C ASP A 113 -9.23 21.68 10.65
N HIS A 114 -10.43 22.27 10.74
CA HIS A 114 -10.89 22.93 11.95
C HIS A 114 -11.00 21.96 13.14
N LEU A 115 -11.57 20.77 12.94
CA LEU A 115 -11.67 19.75 13.98
C LEU A 115 -10.30 19.33 14.49
N ILE A 116 -9.35 19.03 13.58
CA ILE A 116 -7.98 18.66 13.94
C ILE A 116 -7.35 19.81 14.73
N GLN A 117 -7.50 21.06 14.28
CA GLN A 117 -6.91 22.21 14.96
C GLN A 117 -7.49 22.43 16.36
N ASN A 118 -8.79 22.20 16.56
CA ASN A 118 -9.40 22.27 17.90
C ASN A 118 -8.79 21.23 18.83
N VAL A 119 -8.64 19.99 18.36
CA VAL A 119 -7.99 18.92 19.14
C VAL A 119 -6.52 19.24 19.44
N VAL A 120 -5.79 19.85 18.50
CA VAL A 120 -4.42 20.36 18.74
C VAL A 120 -4.44 21.37 19.87
N ASN A 121 -5.37 22.33 19.87
CA ASN A 121 -5.44 23.38 20.90
C ASN A 121 -5.79 22.79 22.28
N GLU A 122 -6.68 21.80 22.34
CA GLU A 122 -7.12 21.17 23.59
C GLU A 122 -6.03 20.26 24.20
N THR A 123 -5.30 19.52 23.37
CA THR A 123 -4.32 18.53 23.83
C THR A 123 -2.88 19.02 23.81
N SER A 124 -2.62 20.14 23.14
CA SER A 124 -1.27 20.60 22.78
C SER A 124 -0.45 19.59 21.97
N ILE A 125 -1.10 18.59 21.36
CA ILE A 125 -0.44 17.57 20.54
C ILE A 125 -0.40 18.03 19.08
N PRO A 126 0.77 18.03 18.41
CA PRO A 126 0.87 18.44 17.01
C PRO A 126 -0.02 17.61 16.06
N LYS A 127 -0.56 18.26 15.02
CA LYS A 127 -1.43 17.60 14.03
C LYS A 127 -0.78 16.39 13.37
N GLU A 128 0.53 16.39 13.16
CA GLU A 128 1.29 15.30 12.53
C GLU A 128 1.34 14.05 13.41
N VAL A 129 1.16 14.22 14.73
CA VAL A 129 1.07 13.13 15.71
C VAL A 129 -0.37 12.65 15.83
N LEU A 130 -1.34 13.57 15.78
CA LEU A 130 -2.76 13.27 15.82
C LEU A 130 -3.24 12.50 14.59
N MET A 131 -2.85 12.95 13.40
CA MET A 131 -3.37 12.41 12.14
C MET A 131 -2.32 12.42 11.03
N ARG A 132 -1.85 11.23 10.65
CA ARG A 132 -0.97 11.05 9.49
C ARG A 132 -1.79 10.85 8.22
N LYS A 133 -1.22 11.22 7.06
CA LYS A 133 -1.84 11.00 5.75
C LYS A 133 -2.26 9.55 5.50
N LYS A 134 -1.44 8.57 5.93
CA LYS A 134 -1.76 7.14 5.82
C LYS A 134 -3.03 6.79 6.60
N TRP A 135 -3.24 7.41 7.75
CA TRP A 135 -4.38 7.15 8.63
C TRP A 135 -5.65 7.82 8.11
N MET A 136 -5.54 9.05 7.60
CA MET A 136 -6.66 9.71 6.91
C MET A 136 -7.17 8.88 5.72
N ASN A 137 -6.25 8.32 4.92
CA ASN A 137 -6.62 7.41 3.83
C ASN A 137 -7.35 6.15 4.33
N ALA A 138 -6.98 5.63 5.51
CA ALA A 138 -7.67 4.49 6.11
C ALA A 138 -9.10 4.86 6.54
N LEU A 139 -9.29 6.06 7.10
CA LEU A 139 -10.63 6.58 7.42
C LEU A 139 -11.49 6.78 6.17
N HIS A 140 -10.90 7.33 5.10
CA HIS A 140 -11.59 7.44 3.80
C HIS A 140 -12.04 6.09 3.26
N GLN A 141 -11.17 5.07 3.31
CA GLN A 141 -11.51 3.71 2.88
C GLN A 141 -12.59 3.09 3.75
N HIS A 142 -12.48 3.23 5.09
CA HIS A 142 -13.49 2.72 6.02
C HIS A 142 -14.88 3.31 5.71
N VAL A 143 -14.96 4.62 5.46
CA VAL A 143 -16.23 5.30 5.14
C VAL A 143 -16.79 4.84 3.79
N VAL A 144 -15.97 4.78 2.74
CA VAL A 144 -16.45 4.42 1.39
C VAL A 144 -16.83 2.95 1.25
N PHE A 145 -16.13 2.05 1.94
CA PHE A 145 -16.43 0.61 1.89
C PHE A 145 -17.42 0.14 2.95
N HIS A 146 -17.86 1.03 3.84
CA HIS A 146 -18.70 0.69 4.99
C HIS A 146 -18.12 -0.46 5.83
N ASN A 147 -16.80 -0.45 6.02
CA ASN A 147 -16.12 -1.45 6.84
C ASN A 147 -16.52 -1.31 8.31
N ASP A 148 -16.25 -2.33 9.11
CA ASP A 148 -16.40 -2.19 10.56
C ASP A 148 -15.34 -1.21 11.09
N GLU A 149 -15.66 -0.49 12.16
CA GLU A 149 -14.68 0.38 12.83
C GLU A 149 -13.57 -0.46 13.47
N GLN A 150 -13.86 -1.72 13.83
CA GLN A 150 -12.85 -2.67 14.32
C GLN A 150 -11.79 -3.05 13.29
N ASP A 151 -12.05 -2.82 11.99
CA ASP A 151 -11.07 -3.04 10.93
C ASP A 151 -10.07 -1.88 10.81
N LEU A 152 -10.33 -0.76 11.50
CA LEU A 152 -9.37 0.34 11.55
C LEU A 152 -8.14 -0.08 12.34
N PRO A 153 -6.95 0.42 11.98
CA PRO A 153 -5.76 0.13 12.75
C PRO A 153 -5.89 0.53 14.22
N ASP A 154 -5.39 -0.31 15.13
CA ASP A 154 -5.51 -0.14 16.60
C ASP A 154 -5.16 1.25 17.12
N TYR A 155 -4.19 1.92 16.47
CA TYR A 155 -3.79 3.28 16.84
C TYR A 155 -4.90 4.31 16.60
N LEU A 156 -5.86 4.09 15.71
CA LEU A 156 -7.04 4.95 15.53
C LEU A 156 -8.16 4.65 16.53
N LEU A 157 -8.14 3.47 17.15
CA LEU A 157 -9.14 2.99 18.11
C LEU A 157 -8.75 3.23 19.57
N GLY A 158 -7.53 3.71 19.83
CA GLY A 158 -7.05 4.01 21.18
C GLY A 158 -7.52 5.37 21.73
N TRP A 159 -6.68 6.00 22.55
CA TRP A 159 -7.00 7.25 23.29
C TRP A 159 -7.53 8.42 22.44
N ARG A 160 -7.21 8.46 21.13
CA ARG A 160 -7.66 9.52 20.22
C ARG A 160 -9.02 9.25 19.59
N TYR A 161 -9.63 8.10 19.86
CA TYR A 161 -10.83 7.66 19.17
C TYR A 161 -11.99 8.63 19.41
N ASP A 162 -12.36 8.84 20.67
CA ASP A 162 -13.47 9.73 21.05
C ASP A 162 -13.19 11.18 20.68
N LEU A 163 -11.93 11.60 20.81
CA LEU A 163 -11.52 12.98 20.61
C LEU A 163 -11.41 13.39 19.13
N LEU A 164 -11.01 12.45 18.26
CA LEU A 164 -10.60 12.75 16.89
C LEU A 164 -11.17 11.75 15.88
N THR A 165 -10.94 10.44 16.07
CA THR A 165 -11.30 9.43 15.06
C THR A 165 -12.80 9.39 14.79
N GLN A 166 -13.62 9.25 15.82
CA GLN A 166 -15.08 9.15 15.69
C GLN A 166 -15.69 10.44 15.11
N PRO A 167 -15.34 11.66 15.58
CA PRO A 167 -15.81 12.90 14.96
C PRO A 167 -15.40 13.03 13.48
N LEU A 168 -14.18 12.61 13.12
CA LEU A 168 -13.72 12.60 11.72
C LEU A 168 -14.53 11.64 10.85
N ILE A 169 -14.81 10.42 11.33
CA ILE A 169 -15.65 9.45 10.61
C ILE A 169 -17.04 10.04 10.35
N GLN A 170 -17.64 10.69 11.35
CA GLN A 170 -18.96 11.33 11.20
C GLN A 170 -18.95 12.46 10.17
N LEU A 171 -17.89 13.29 10.12
CA LEU A 171 -17.73 14.31 9.10
C LEU A 171 -17.56 13.71 7.70
N LEU A 172 -16.73 12.67 7.59
CA LEU A 172 -16.45 11.99 6.32
C LEU A 172 -17.67 11.27 5.75
N ARG A 173 -18.54 10.70 6.60
CA ARG A 173 -19.83 10.10 6.17
C ARG A 173 -20.75 11.12 5.48
N ARG A 174 -20.66 12.40 5.81
CA ARG A 174 -21.41 13.47 5.11
C ARG A 174 -20.88 13.75 3.70
N ASP A 175 -19.65 13.31 3.41
CA ASP A 175 -18.96 13.49 2.14
C ASP A 175 -18.90 12.21 1.29
N GLU A 176 -19.56 11.14 1.73
CA GLU A 176 -19.39 9.80 1.18
C GLU A 176 -19.62 9.73 -0.34
N SER A 177 -20.66 10.41 -0.83
CA SER A 177 -20.95 10.52 -2.26
C SER A 177 -19.75 11.10 -3.04
N TYR A 178 -19.15 12.18 -2.53
CA TYR A 178 -17.98 12.80 -3.16
C TYR A 178 -16.74 11.89 -3.10
N LEU A 179 -16.47 11.28 -1.94
CA LEU A 179 -15.34 10.37 -1.73
C LEU A 179 -15.42 9.16 -2.67
N SER A 180 -16.62 8.62 -2.86
CA SER A 180 -16.89 7.49 -3.76
C SER A 180 -16.57 7.82 -5.22
N THR A 181 -16.82 9.06 -5.67
CA THR A 181 -16.44 9.47 -7.04
C THR A 181 -14.94 9.44 -7.32
N GLN A 182 -14.11 9.61 -6.28
CA GLN A 182 -12.66 9.58 -6.40
C GLN A 182 -12.09 8.16 -6.44
N MET A 183 -12.83 7.17 -5.93
CA MET A 183 -12.48 5.76 -5.96
C MET A 183 -12.91 5.10 -7.27
N LYS A 184 -12.35 5.56 -8.39
CA LYS A 184 -12.40 4.76 -9.63
C LYS A 184 -11.44 3.58 -9.50
N VAL A 185 -11.98 2.38 -9.29
CA VAL A 185 -11.28 1.14 -9.65
C VAL A 185 -11.24 1.14 -11.18
N MET A 186 -10.07 1.38 -11.77
CA MET A 186 -9.91 1.15 -13.22
C MET A 186 -10.05 -0.35 -13.45
N ASP A 187 -10.97 -0.74 -14.33
CA ASP A 187 -11.03 -2.09 -14.91
C ASP A 187 -9.65 -2.56 -15.41
#